data_AF-A0A2S7JAU9-F1
#
_entry.id   AF-A0A2S7JAU9-F1
#
_cell.length_a   1.000
_cell.length_b   1.000
_cell.length_c   1.000
_cell.angle_alpha   90.00
_cell.angle_beta   90.00
_cell.angle_gamma   90.00
#
_symmetry.space_group_name_H-M   'P 1'
#
loop_
_entity.id
_entity.type
_entity.pdbx_description
1 polymer ?
#
loop_
_entity_poly.entity_id
_entity_poly.type
_entity_poly.pdbx_seq_one_letter_code
_entity_poly.pdbx_strand_id
1 'polypeptide(L)'
;MKKIFAAAVFSFAVVAQAATFNYSYNPTPEFSISGSFDGIATGDLVTNLSNISVRASFLNAELGGEGAALPYHYDTQAADWVSGDAVVSFSGAQNNFAFIAAKTSNYFRPIDNAYSYVIGYSTGESSIYYFYSYNKVADPYWKLTEVTAVPEPESYALMLAGLGLMAGVARRRKLATAA
;
A
#
# COMPACT_ATOMS: atom_id res chain seq x y z
N MET A 1 -37.17 37.07 -23.50
CA MET A 1 -36.15 36.09 -23.94
C MET A 1 -35.52 35.47 -22.70
N LYS A 2 -35.83 34.21 -22.38
CA LYS A 2 -35.33 33.52 -21.17
C LYS A 2 -34.03 32.79 -21.53
N LYS A 3 -32.90 33.21 -20.93
CA LYS A 3 -31.61 32.54 -21.10
C LYS A 3 -31.53 31.37 -20.13
N ILE A 4 -31.42 30.15 -20.65
CA ILE A 4 -31.20 28.94 -19.86
C ILE A 4 -29.69 28.76 -19.72
N PHE A 5 -29.17 28.81 -18.49
CA PHE A 5 -27.78 28.48 -18.20
C PHE A 5 -27.66 26.95 -18.05
N ALA A 6 -26.89 26.31 -18.93
CA ALA A 6 -26.51 24.92 -18.78
C ALA A 6 -25.27 24.85 -17.86
N ALA A 7 -25.43 24.26 -16.66
CA ALA A 7 -24.32 23.95 -15.79
C ALA A 7 -23.73 22.59 -16.21
N ALA A 8 -22.50 22.60 -16.73
CA ALA A 8 -21.75 21.38 -16.99
C ALA A 8 -21.25 20.82 -15.65
N VAL A 9 -21.82 19.70 -15.21
CA VAL A 9 -21.30 18.93 -14.08
C VAL A 9 -20.11 18.13 -14.59
N PHE A 10 -18.90 18.53 -14.20
CA PHE A 10 -17.70 17.69 -14.39
C PHE A 10 -17.73 16.58 -13.34
N SER A 11 -18.09 15.37 -13.76
CA SER A 11 -17.87 14.16 -12.97
C SER A 11 -16.38 13.84 -12.97
N PHE A 12 -15.69 14.06 -11.86
CA PHE A 12 -14.31 13.59 -11.69
C PHE A 12 -14.33 12.07 -11.55
N ALA A 13 -13.79 11.37 -12.55
CA ALA A 13 -13.48 9.95 -12.39
C ALA A 13 -12.30 9.84 -11.43
N VAL A 14 -12.52 9.23 -10.26
CA VAL A 14 -11.42 8.83 -9.38
C VAL A 14 -10.74 7.66 -10.09
N VAL A 15 -9.62 7.92 -10.75
CA VAL A 15 -8.79 6.85 -11.31
C VAL A 15 -8.13 6.17 -10.12
N ALA A 16 -8.39 4.88 -9.93
CA ALA A 16 -7.71 4.09 -8.91
C ALA A 16 -6.22 4.02 -9.29
N GLN A 17 -5.39 4.79 -8.59
CA GLN A 17 -3.96 4.86 -8.84
C GLN A 17 -3.24 3.89 -7.90
N ALA A 18 -2.26 3.17 -8.43
CA ALA A 18 -1.33 2.42 -7.60
C ALA A 18 -0.54 3.39 -6.71
N ALA A 19 -0.51 3.12 -5.41
CA ALA A 19 0.22 3.88 -4.41
C ALA A 19 1.08 2.94 -3.57
N THR A 20 2.11 3.50 -2.94
CA THR A 20 2.92 2.78 -1.96
C THR A 20 2.30 2.92 -0.59
N PHE A 21 2.24 1.82 0.15
CA PHE A 21 1.72 1.76 1.50
C PHE A 21 2.79 1.24 2.44
N ASN A 22 2.87 1.84 3.62
CA ASN A 22 3.63 1.30 4.74
C ASN A 22 2.67 0.66 5.73
N TYR A 23 3.04 -0.51 6.23
CA TYR A 23 2.27 -1.19 7.25
C TYR A 23 3.13 -1.49 8.48
N SER A 24 2.48 -1.61 9.63
CA SER A 24 3.12 -2.11 10.83
C SER A 24 2.15 -2.91 11.70
N TYR A 25 2.70 -3.90 12.39
CA TYR A 25 2.01 -4.71 13.36
C TYR A 25 2.87 -4.87 14.62
N ASN A 26 2.38 -4.41 15.78
CA ASN A 26 3.18 -4.30 17.00
C ASN A 26 2.50 -4.98 18.21
N PRO A 27 2.31 -6.31 18.19
CA PRO A 27 1.53 -7.04 19.19
C PRO A 27 2.11 -6.94 20.61
N THR A 28 3.44 -6.73 20.74
CA THR A 28 4.11 -6.46 22.02
C THR A 28 5.20 -5.39 21.82
N PRO A 29 5.69 -4.74 22.88
CA PRO A 29 6.79 -3.76 22.78
C PRO A 29 8.10 -4.33 22.19
N GLU A 30 8.35 -5.62 22.40
CA GLU A 30 9.58 -6.31 21.97
C GLU A 30 9.47 -6.87 20.55
N PHE A 31 8.24 -6.96 20.02
CA PHE A 31 7.95 -7.59 18.76
C PHE A 31 7.17 -6.64 17.85
N SER A 32 7.82 -6.22 16.77
CA SER A 32 7.19 -5.45 15.71
C SER A 32 7.49 -6.01 14.35
N ILE A 33 6.53 -5.81 13.47
CA ILE A 33 6.56 -6.17 12.07
C ILE A 33 6.23 -4.92 11.29
N SER A 34 6.98 -4.69 10.24
CA SER A 34 6.71 -3.57 9.37
C SER A 34 7.11 -3.90 7.95
N GLY A 35 6.73 -3.06 7.02
CA GLY A 35 7.09 -3.24 5.64
C GLY A 35 6.36 -2.25 4.76
N SER A 36 6.54 -2.45 3.47
CA SER A 36 5.89 -1.67 2.43
C SER A 36 5.39 -2.58 1.32
N PHE A 37 4.43 -2.08 0.56
CA PHE A 37 4.00 -2.67 -0.70
C PHE A 37 3.34 -1.61 -1.56
N ASP A 38 3.32 -1.83 -2.86
CA ASP A 38 2.49 -1.08 -3.79
C ASP A 38 1.14 -1.77 -3.96
N GLY A 39 0.07 -0.99 -4.11
CA GLY A 39 -1.26 -1.55 -4.33
C GLY A 39 -2.29 -0.50 -4.74
N ILE A 40 -3.53 -0.94 -4.91
CA ILE A 40 -4.67 -0.08 -5.29
C ILE A 40 -5.66 -0.04 -4.13
N ALA A 41 -5.85 1.15 -3.55
CA ALA A 41 -6.82 1.37 -2.49
C ALA A 41 -8.25 1.51 -3.06
N THR A 42 -9.21 0.84 -2.43
CA THR A 42 -10.65 0.96 -2.71
C THR A 42 -11.43 0.80 -1.40
N GLY A 43 -11.85 1.92 -0.82
CA GLY A 43 -12.49 1.91 0.50
C GLY A 43 -11.50 1.53 1.60
N ASP A 44 -11.84 0.54 2.43
CA ASP A 44 -10.97 0.03 3.49
C ASP A 44 -9.87 -0.91 2.96
N LEU A 45 -9.92 -1.33 1.69
CA LEU A 45 -9.07 -2.39 1.17
C LEU A 45 -7.97 -1.84 0.26
N VAL A 46 -6.84 -2.55 0.26
CA VAL A 46 -5.76 -2.42 -0.72
C VAL A 46 -5.54 -3.79 -1.37
N THR A 47 -5.54 -3.79 -2.71
CA THR A 47 -5.46 -4.97 -3.57
C THR A 47 -4.35 -4.81 -4.61
N ASN A 48 -4.13 -5.81 -5.48
CA ASN A 48 -3.05 -5.79 -6.48
C ASN A 48 -1.68 -5.51 -5.86
N LEU A 49 -1.39 -6.23 -4.77
CA LEU A 49 -0.19 -6.04 -3.97
C LEU A 49 1.06 -6.43 -4.77
N SER A 50 2.08 -5.58 -4.74
CA SER A 50 3.37 -5.81 -5.39
C SER A 50 4.50 -5.08 -4.66
N ASN A 51 5.75 -5.30 -5.06
CA ASN A 51 6.93 -4.66 -4.47
C ASN A 51 6.96 -4.77 -2.93
N ILE A 52 6.66 -5.96 -2.43
CA ILE A 52 6.44 -6.20 -1.01
C ILE A 52 7.79 -6.31 -0.30
N SER A 53 7.93 -5.54 0.78
CA SER A 53 9.00 -5.66 1.77
C SER A 53 8.41 -6.06 3.12
N VAL A 54 9.15 -6.85 3.89
CA VAL A 54 8.76 -7.22 5.26
C VAL A 54 9.98 -7.15 6.15
N ARG A 55 9.82 -6.60 7.35
CA ARG A 55 10.82 -6.47 8.41
C ARG A 55 10.22 -6.97 9.71
N ALA A 56 11.05 -7.62 10.53
CA ALA A 56 10.68 -8.05 11.87
C ALA A 56 11.71 -7.51 12.86
N SER A 57 11.29 -7.01 14.02
CA SER A 57 12.16 -6.35 15.02
C SER A 57 13.31 -7.22 15.52
N PHE A 58 13.11 -8.54 15.56
CA PHE A 58 14.11 -9.51 15.99
C PHE A 58 15.09 -9.92 14.89
N LEU A 59 14.94 -9.38 13.68
CA LEU A 59 15.80 -9.62 12.53
C LEU A 59 16.47 -8.31 12.11
N ASN A 60 17.79 -8.34 11.94
CA ASN A 60 18.59 -7.17 11.52
C ASN A 60 18.50 -6.90 10.00
N ALA A 61 17.55 -7.52 9.28
CA ALA A 61 17.42 -7.44 7.83
C ALA A 61 15.96 -7.61 7.39
N GLU A 62 15.66 -7.19 6.16
CA GLU A 62 14.40 -7.50 5.49
C GLU A 62 14.25 -9.00 5.24
N LEU A 63 13.04 -9.50 5.47
CA LEU A 63 12.66 -10.87 5.20
C LEU A 63 12.66 -11.08 3.69
N GLY A 64 13.57 -11.92 3.20
CA GLY A 64 13.61 -12.32 1.79
C GLY A 64 14.29 -11.37 0.81
N GLY A 65 14.67 -10.16 1.23
CA GLY A 65 15.20 -9.10 0.35
C GLY A 65 14.09 -8.23 -0.28
N GLU A 66 14.43 -6.99 -0.64
CA GLU A 66 13.47 -6.03 -1.22
C GLU A 66 12.75 -6.62 -2.46
N GLY A 67 11.40 -6.58 -2.45
CA GLY A 67 10.57 -6.99 -3.58
C GLY A 67 10.50 -8.50 -3.85
N ALA A 68 11.05 -9.34 -2.97
CA ALA A 68 11.10 -10.80 -3.17
C ALA A 68 9.87 -11.54 -2.60
N ALA A 69 9.03 -10.87 -1.82
CA ALA A 69 7.86 -11.51 -1.22
C ALA A 69 6.68 -11.54 -2.21
N LEU A 70 6.05 -12.71 -2.35
CA LEU A 70 4.87 -12.90 -3.17
C LEU A 70 3.59 -12.81 -2.30
N PRO A 71 2.52 -12.19 -2.82
CA PRO A 71 1.24 -12.12 -2.14
C PRO A 71 0.44 -13.41 -2.32
N TYR A 72 0.01 -13.99 -1.21
CA TYR A 72 -0.95 -15.10 -1.15
C TYR A 72 -2.15 -14.68 -0.32
N HIS A 73 -3.30 -15.30 -0.54
CA HIS A 73 -4.44 -15.21 0.37
C HIS A 73 -4.82 -16.59 0.88
N TYR A 74 -5.47 -16.64 2.03
CA TYR A 74 -5.99 -17.89 2.56
C TYR A 74 -7.35 -18.16 1.92
N ASP A 75 -7.46 -19.26 1.17
CA ASP A 75 -8.72 -19.78 0.65
C ASP A 75 -9.35 -20.72 1.69
N THR A 76 -10.48 -20.32 2.24
CA THR A 76 -11.19 -21.10 3.27
C THR A 76 -11.82 -22.37 2.73
N GLN A 77 -12.12 -22.45 1.43
CA GLN A 77 -12.67 -23.66 0.80
C GLN A 77 -11.58 -24.70 0.57
N ALA A 78 -10.42 -24.28 0.06
CA ALA A 78 -9.26 -25.14 -0.11
C ALA A 78 -8.52 -25.43 1.20
N ALA A 79 -8.74 -24.62 2.24
CA ALA A 79 -7.99 -24.60 3.48
C ALA A 79 -6.47 -24.43 3.25
N ASP A 80 -6.11 -23.60 2.28
CA ASP A 80 -4.72 -23.43 1.81
C ASP A 80 -4.39 -21.97 1.45
N TRP A 81 -3.10 -21.67 1.38
CA TRP A 81 -2.57 -20.41 0.89
C TRP A 81 -2.42 -20.47 -0.64
N VAL A 82 -3.21 -19.67 -1.35
CA VAL A 82 -3.19 -19.61 -2.81
C VAL A 82 -2.65 -18.26 -3.27
N SER A 83 -1.91 -18.25 -4.37
CA SER A 83 -1.26 -17.04 -4.90
C SER A 83 -2.27 -16.07 -5.48
N GLY A 84 -2.01 -14.76 -5.35
CA GLY A 84 -2.90 -13.72 -5.88
C GLY A 84 -4.01 -13.34 -4.90
N ASP A 85 -4.82 -12.34 -5.25
CA ASP A 85 -5.99 -11.85 -4.49
C ASP A 85 -5.77 -11.58 -2.99
N ALA A 86 -4.51 -11.41 -2.57
CA ALA A 86 -4.18 -10.96 -1.23
C ALA A 86 -4.75 -9.57 -1.01
N VAL A 87 -5.32 -9.37 0.17
CA VAL A 87 -5.96 -8.11 0.55
C VAL A 87 -5.38 -7.64 1.88
N VAL A 88 -5.00 -6.37 1.93
CA VAL A 88 -4.63 -5.66 3.15
C VAL A 88 -5.71 -4.60 3.39
N SER A 89 -6.04 -4.30 4.65
CA SER A 89 -7.05 -3.31 4.98
C SER A 89 -6.55 -2.25 5.96
N PHE A 90 -7.06 -1.01 5.84
CA PHE A 90 -6.66 0.07 6.74
C PHE A 90 -7.08 -0.21 8.18
N SER A 91 -8.27 -0.78 8.37
CA SER A 91 -8.80 -1.21 9.66
C SER A 91 -8.10 -2.43 10.26
N GLY A 92 -7.39 -3.21 9.45
CA GLY A 92 -6.89 -4.55 9.79
C GLY A 92 -7.98 -5.64 9.85
N ALA A 93 -9.26 -5.27 9.86
CA ALA A 93 -10.39 -6.20 9.98
C ALA A 93 -10.71 -6.95 8.69
N GLN A 94 -10.00 -6.69 7.59
CA GLN A 94 -10.19 -7.42 6.34
C GLN A 94 -8.85 -7.92 5.77
N ASN A 95 -7.79 -7.93 6.59
CA ASN A 95 -6.51 -8.51 6.22
C ASN A 95 -6.68 -10.01 5.90
N ASN A 96 -6.34 -10.38 4.67
CA ASN A 96 -6.17 -11.76 4.22
C ASN A 96 -4.98 -11.80 3.28
N PHE A 97 -3.79 -11.95 3.85
CA PHE A 97 -2.56 -11.99 3.07
C PHE A 97 -1.51 -12.87 3.74
N ALA A 98 -0.68 -13.50 2.93
CA ALA A 98 0.63 -13.98 3.33
C ALA A 98 1.68 -13.41 2.38
N PHE A 99 2.73 -12.84 2.97
CA PHE A 99 3.93 -12.40 2.27
C PHE A 99 5.00 -13.46 2.50
N ILE A 100 5.27 -14.22 1.44
CA ILE A 100 6.17 -15.36 1.48
C ILE A 100 7.38 -15.06 0.59
N ALA A 101 8.56 -15.19 1.16
CA ALA A 101 9.84 -15.19 0.46
C ALA A 101 10.63 -16.46 0.79
N ALA A 102 11.75 -16.70 0.11
CA ALA A 102 12.44 -18.00 0.07
C ALA A 102 12.71 -18.67 1.45
N LYS A 103 12.89 -17.88 2.50
CA LYS A 103 13.20 -18.35 3.86
C LYS A 103 12.22 -17.86 4.92
N THR A 104 11.20 -17.11 4.54
CA THR A 104 10.42 -16.31 5.47
C THR A 104 8.97 -16.20 5.03
N SER A 105 8.05 -16.36 5.98
CA SER A 105 6.62 -16.18 5.74
C SER A 105 6.03 -15.29 6.82
N ASN A 106 5.26 -14.30 6.42
CA ASN A 106 4.41 -13.49 7.28
C ASN A 106 2.98 -13.70 6.83
N TYR A 107 2.05 -14.02 7.72
CA TYR A 107 0.65 -14.13 7.31
C TYR A 107 -0.35 -13.58 8.31
N PHE A 108 -1.39 -12.98 7.75
CA PHE A 108 -2.62 -12.55 8.39
C PHE A 108 -3.77 -13.26 7.69
N ARG A 109 -4.52 -14.08 8.42
CA ARG A 109 -5.75 -14.69 7.91
C ARG A 109 -6.89 -14.58 8.90
N PRO A 110 -8.13 -14.50 8.40
CA PRO A 110 -9.30 -14.70 9.25
C PRO A 110 -9.34 -16.14 9.76
N ILE A 111 -9.69 -16.31 11.04
CA ILE A 111 -10.10 -17.59 11.65
C ILE A 111 -11.37 -17.27 12.42
N ASP A 112 -12.51 -17.92 12.15
CA ASP A 112 -13.75 -17.86 12.94
C ASP A 112 -13.83 -16.80 14.06
N ASN A 113 -14.19 -15.56 13.70
CA ASN A 113 -14.30 -14.39 14.59
C ASN A 113 -12.99 -13.89 15.25
N ALA A 114 -11.85 -14.21 14.67
CA ALA A 114 -10.50 -13.86 15.10
C ALA A 114 -9.57 -13.67 13.87
N TYR A 115 -8.37 -13.16 14.13
CA TYR A 115 -7.26 -13.18 13.17
C TYR A 115 -6.11 -13.97 13.77
N SER A 116 -5.50 -14.83 12.96
CA SER A 116 -4.18 -15.38 13.30
C SER A 116 -3.10 -14.62 12.59
N TYR A 117 -2.08 -14.30 13.35
CA TYR A 117 -0.85 -13.71 12.88
C TYR A 117 0.32 -14.67 13.13
N VAL A 118 1.08 -14.97 12.09
CA VAL A 118 2.24 -15.87 12.22
C VAL A 118 3.42 -15.37 11.42
N ILE A 119 4.59 -15.53 12.01
CA ILE A 119 5.87 -15.41 11.30
C ILE A 119 6.57 -16.75 11.34
N GLY A 120 7.00 -17.20 10.18
CA GLY A 120 8.02 -18.23 10.04
C GLY A 120 9.31 -17.60 9.53
N TYR A 121 10.44 -17.92 10.16
CA TYR A 121 11.77 -17.64 9.66
C TYR A 121 12.58 -18.93 9.66
N SER A 122 13.16 -19.31 8.52
CA SER A 122 14.00 -20.49 8.39
C SER A 122 15.41 -20.13 7.95
N THR A 123 16.43 -20.62 8.65
CA THR A 123 17.83 -20.45 8.22
C THR A 123 18.27 -21.49 7.19
N GLY A 124 17.45 -22.50 6.91
CA GLY A 124 17.81 -23.71 6.16
C GLY A 124 18.22 -24.89 7.05
N GLU A 125 18.66 -24.59 8.29
CA GLU A 125 19.00 -25.61 9.31
C GLU A 125 18.01 -25.62 10.47
N SER A 126 17.33 -24.50 10.73
CA SER A 126 16.33 -24.36 11.79
C SER A 126 15.21 -23.43 11.35
N SER A 127 14.01 -23.66 11.86
CA SER A 127 12.85 -22.78 11.66
C SER A 127 12.36 -22.26 13.00
N ILE A 128 12.16 -20.95 13.08
CA ILE A 128 11.55 -20.26 14.23
C ILE A 128 10.16 -19.82 13.78
N TYR A 129 9.15 -20.19 14.57
CA TYR A 129 7.78 -19.76 14.34
C TYR A 129 7.26 -19.00 15.55
N TYR A 130 6.71 -17.81 15.30
CA TYR A 130 5.98 -17.02 16.29
C TYR A 130 4.51 -17.03 15.90
N PHE A 131 3.66 -17.50 16.81
CA PHE A 131 2.22 -17.59 16.61
C PHE A 131 1.51 -16.65 17.58
N TYR A 132 0.68 -15.77 17.02
CA TYR A 132 -0.21 -14.92 17.78
C TYR A 132 -1.64 -15.03 17.25
N SER A 133 -2.62 -15.01 18.14
CA SER A 133 -4.04 -15.09 17.79
C SER A 133 -4.81 -14.05 18.59
N TYR A 134 -5.62 -13.24 17.90
CA TYR A 134 -6.37 -12.15 18.51
C TYR A 134 -7.84 -12.17 18.08
N ASN A 135 -8.73 -11.76 18.99
CA ASN A 135 -10.16 -11.62 18.69
C ASN A 135 -10.41 -10.36 17.84
N LYS A 136 -11.43 -10.43 16.97
CA LYS A 136 -11.79 -9.56 15.81
C LYS A 136 -11.83 -8.02 15.96
N VAL A 137 -11.44 -7.43 17.08
CA VAL A 137 -11.60 -5.99 17.27
C VAL A 137 -10.42 -5.27 16.62
N ALA A 138 -10.71 -4.23 15.83
CA ALA A 138 -9.76 -3.31 15.19
C ALA A 138 -8.43 -3.30 15.95
N ASP A 139 -7.44 -3.98 15.39
CA ASP A 139 -6.27 -4.33 16.14
C ASP A 139 -5.49 -3.04 16.43
N PRO A 140 -5.39 -2.59 17.70
CA PRO A 140 -4.70 -1.33 18.02
C PRO A 140 -3.21 -1.40 17.67
N TYR A 141 -2.70 -2.59 17.40
CA TYR A 141 -1.33 -2.86 17.02
C TYR A 141 -1.12 -2.81 15.50
N TRP A 142 -2.20 -2.83 14.69
CA TRP A 142 -2.16 -2.70 13.24
C TRP A 142 -2.21 -1.24 12.79
N LYS A 143 -1.36 -0.89 11.83
CA LYS A 143 -1.39 0.39 11.12
C LYS A 143 -1.08 0.18 9.66
N LEU A 144 -1.85 0.85 8.81
CA LEU A 144 -1.58 0.98 7.38
C LEU A 144 -1.63 2.47 7.02
N THR A 145 -0.64 2.94 6.28
CA THR A 145 -0.54 4.35 5.89
C THR A 145 -0.12 4.44 4.44
N GLU A 146 -0.91 5.17 3.65
CA GLU A 146 -0.55 5.52 2.28
C GLU A 146 0.62 6.51 2.30
N VAL A 147 1.67 6.18 1.56
CA VAL A 147 2.80 7.08 1.34
C VAL A 147 2.42 8.02 0.22
N THR A 148 1.94 9.20 0.58
CA THR A 148 1.74 10.24 -0.43
C THR A 148 3.10 10.70 -0.91
N ALA A 149 3.31 10.66 -2.24
CA ALA A 149 4.50 11.25 -2.82
C ALA A 149 4.48 12.74 -2.46
N VAL A 150 5.40 13.15 -1.59
CA VAL A 150 5.62 14.56 -1.29
C VAL A 150 6.20 15.15 -2.58
N PRO A 151 5.50 16.05 -3.29
CA PRO A 151 6.05 16.60 -4.52
C PRO A 151 7.32 17.35 -4.14
N GLU A 152 8.45 16.91 -4.69
CA GLU A 152 9.72 17.50 -4.35
C GLU A 152 9.68 19.01 -4.65
N PRO A 153 10.32 19.87 -3.85
CA PRO A 153 10.32 21.32 -4.05
C PRO A 153 10.68 21.72 -5.49
N GLU A 154 11.53 20.91 -6.12
CA GLU A 154 12.04 21.06 -7.48
C GLU A 154 10.97 20.80 -8.54
N SER A 155 10.01 19.91 -8.29
CA SER A 155 8.89 19.67 -9.21
C SER A 155 8.00 20.91 -9.36
N TYR A 156 7.76 21.63 -8.26
CA TYR A 156 7.05 22.92 -8.31
C TYR A 156 7.88 23.99 -9.02
N ALA A 157 9.19 24.03 -8.78
CA ALA A 157 10.09 24.96 -9.46
C ALA A 157 10.10 24.71 -10.99
N LEU A 158 10.15 23.46 -11.44
CA LEU A 158 10.09 23.09 -12.85
C LEU A 158 8.72 23.39 -13.48
N MET A 159 7.64 23.14 -12.75
CA MET A 159 6.29 23.51 -13.19
C MET A 159 6.15 25.03 -13.35
N LEU A 160 6.61 25.82 -12.37
CA LEU A 160 6.59 27.28 -12.43
C LEU A 160 7.51 27.83 -13.52
N ALA A 161 8.68 27.22 -13.71
CA ALA A 161 9.57 27.56 -14.81
C ALA A 161 8.91 27.29 -16.17
N GLY A 162 8.25 26.15 -16.33
CA GLY A 162 7.48 25.81 -17.53
C GLY A 162 6.35 26.81 -17.80
N LEU A 163 5.56 27.16 -16.77
CA LEU A 163 4.50 28.17 -16.89
C LEU A 163 5.06 29.56 -17.22
N GLY A 164 6.18 29.95 -16.61
CA GLY A 164 6.88 31.20 -16.89
C GLY A 164 7.36 31.28 -18.34
N LEU A 165 7.93 30.19 -18.87
CA LEU A 165 8.35 30.08 -20.27
C LEU A 165 7.15 30.25 -21.21
N MET A 166 6.04 29.54 -20.95
CA MET A 166 4.83 29.60 -21.77
C MET A 166 4.19 31.00 -21.75
N ALA A 167 4.17 31.65 -20.59
CA ALA A 167 3.74 33.05 -20.45
C ALA A 167 4.63 34.00 -21.28
N GLY A 168 5.95 33.78 -21.27
CA GLY A 168 6.91 34.52 -22.08
C GLY A 168 6.66 34.37 -23.59
N VAL A 169 6.43 33.14 -24.07
CA VAL A 169 6.11 32.85 -25.47
C VAL A 169 4.78 33.50 -25.89
N ALA A 170 3.74 33.38 -25.06
CA ALA A 170 2.43 33.98 -25.32
C ALA A 170 2.53 35.52 -25.45
N ARG A 171 3.33 36.17 -24.59
CA ARG A 171 3.59 37.61 -24.66
C ARG A 171 4.26 38.02 -25.97
N ARG A 172 5.28 37.27 -26.42
CA ARG A 172 5.97 37.57 -27.70
C ARG A 172 5.03 37.49 -28.89
N ARG A 173 4.15 36.48 -28.93
CA ARG A 173 3.16 36.32 -30.01
C ARG A 173 2.15 37.47 -30.05
N LYS A 174 1.68 37.93 -28.88
CA LYS A 174 0.76 39.07 -28.80
C LYS A 174 1.38 40.36 -29.35
N LEU A 175 2.66 40.61 -29.07
CA LEU A 175 3.37 41.79 -29.56
C LEU A 175 3.61 41.74 -31.09
N ALA A 176 3.87 40.56 -31.65
CA ALA A 176 4.06 40.38 -33.09
C ALA A 176 2.76 40.53 -33.92
N THR A 177 1.59 40.43 -33.29
CA THR A 177 0.28 40.59 -33.96
C THR A 177 -0.25 42.03 -33.83
N ALA A 178 0.33 42.83 -32.95
CA ALA A 178 -0.06 44.22 -32.71
C ALA A 178 0.79 45.24 -33.52
N ALA A 179 1.72 44.74 -34.33
CA ALA A 179 2.52 45.50 -35.30
C ALA A 179 2.07 45.13 -36.71
#